data_AF-A0A0K2VJF5-F1
#
_entry.id   AF-A0A0K2VJF5-F1
#
_cell.length_a   1.000
_cell.length_b   1.000
_cell.length_c   1.000
_cell.angle_alpha   90.00
_cell.angle_beta   90.00
_cell.angle_gamma   90.00
#
_symmetry.space_group_name_H-M   'P 1'
#
loop_
_entity.id
_entity.type
_entity.pdbx_description
1 polymer ?
#
loop_
_entity_poly.entity_id
_entity_poly.type
_entity_poly.pdbx_seq_one_letter_code
_entity_poly.pdbx_strand_id
1 'polypeptide(L)'
;MIKAFFPLLVLLVLENGVLSKDLESLMDAISPSKGPEIIPKYIKQGCDYCSLSSQNTYCMYGFSESVGCSGVISSGITSESIKKKILDVHNKLRRKVANGQTGRLPGTASNMMKLVWNDELARGAQLWANQCQTKHDEPNTCKHTFVGQNIAWSHASGESEEPDFKTAIERWYDEINLFGGGVDSYYFNSATGHFTQLIWARTYQIGCGFVAYTGRKKQAGAIQKIYICNYGPGGNAVGSPIYKQGSVCSKCPLGFGRCDDSLCIAGPGGVPEKVEQEEEEKEEEYDPYGSQYPYGSQDPYGSQDPYGSQGAYGPPSRPSYNPYQPYRPPPPPPPQVYNPYGYNFYGYGYNNGYGTTLRYCKKLLTRVG
;
A
#
# COMPACT_ATOMS: atom_id res chain seq x y z
N MET A 1 15.39 60.45 -0.10
CA MET A 1 15.15 61.54 0.88
C MET A 1 13.98 61.30 1.84
N ILE A 2 13.25 60.16 1.79
CA ILE A 2 12.05 59.91 2.65
C ILE A 2 12.38 59.17 3.97
N LYS A 3 13.59 58.63 4.14
CA LYS A 3 13.96 57.84 5.35
C LYS A 3 14.31 58.66 6.59
N ALA A 4 14.33 59.99 6.52
CA ALA A 4 14.77 60.84 7.65
C ALA A 4 13.63 61.48 8.46
N PHE A 5 12.38 61.42 8.01
CA PHE A 5 11.24 62.09 8.67
C PHE A 5 10.24 61.15 9.37
N PHE A 6 10.47 59.84 9.30
CA PHE A 6 9.55 58.83 9.85
C PHE A 6 9.36 58.90 11.38
N PRO A 7 10.38 59.21 12.21
CA PRO A 7 10.19 59.26 13.67
C PRO A 7 9.38 60.49 14.13
N LEU A 8 9.45 61.60 13.39
CA LEU A 8 8.78 62.85 13.78
C LEU A 8 7.27 62.84 13.47
N LEU A 9 6.87 62.13 12.40
CA LEU A 9 5.48 62.04 11.99
C LEU A 9 4.65 61.15 12.91
N VAL A 10 5.26 60.07 13.45
CA VAL A 10 4.58 59.14 14.38
C VAL A 10 4.34 59.80 15.75
N LEU A 11 5.23 60.67 16.21
CA LEU A 11 5.07 61.40 17.48
C LEU A 11 3.94 62.44 17.41
N LEU A 12 3.75 63.13 16.27
CA LEU A 12 2.66 64.09 16.09
C LEU A 12 1.27 63.44 16.09
N VAL A 13 1.16 62.16 15.70
CA VAL A 13 -0.11 61.42 15.64
C VAL A 13 -0.53 60.90 17.02
N LEU A 14 0.42 60.57 17.91
CA LEU A 14 0.11 60.02 19.24
C LEU A 14 -0.35 61.07 20.26
N GLU A 15 -0.02 62.36 20.08
CA GLU A 15 -0.43 63.41 21.02
C GLU A 15 -1.82 64.02 20.75
N ASN A 16 -2.39 63.83 19.55
CA ASN A 16 -3.65 64.50 19.17
C ASN A 16 -4.85 63.58 18.92
N GLY A 17 -4.72 62.26 19.10
CA GLY A 17 -5.89 61.36 19.12
C GLY A 17 -6.75 61.34 17.84
N VAL A 18 -6.22 61.75 16.69
CA VAL A 18 -6.95 61.71 15.41
C VAL A 18 -6.48 60.51 14.60
N LEU A 19 -7.16 59.37 14.76
CA LEU A 19 -7.09 58.26 13.80
C LEU A 19 -7.92 58.63 12.56
N SER A 20 -7.30 59.33 11.62
CA SER A 20 -7.88 59.49 10.28
C SER A 20 -7.78 58.18 9.51
N LYS A 21 -8.86 57.79 8.81
CA LYS A 21 -8.92 56.65 7.86
C LYS A 21 -7.82 56.71 6.80
N ASP A 22 -7.25 57.90 6.57
CA ASP A 22 -6.15 58.09 5.62
C ASP A 22 -4.84 57.45 6.10
N LEU A 23 -4.65 57.26 7.41
CA LEU A 23 -3.45 56.63 7.97
C LEU A 23 -3.45 55.10 7.81
N GLU A 24 -4.62 54.45 7.95
CA GLU A 24 -4.78 53.02 7.64
C GLU A 24 -4.49 52.75 6.17
N SER A 25 -5.00 53.61 5.28
CA SER A 25 -4.74 53.49 3.84
C SER A 25 -3.26 53.72 3.49
N LEU A 26 -2.55 54.59 4.22
CA LEU A 26 -1.12 54.81 4.04
C LEU A 26 -0.28 53.65 4.59
N MET A 27 -0.70 53.01 5.69
CA MET A 27 -0.02 51.84 6.25
C MET A 27 -0.18 50.60 5.36
N ASP A 28 -1.34 50.44 4.72
CA ASP A 28 -1.58 49.40 3.71
C ASP A 28 -0.72 49.61 2.44
N ALA A 29 -0.46 50.87 2.06
CA ALA A 29 0.35 51.19 0.89
C ALA A 29 1.87 51.02 1.09
N ILE A 30 2.35 50.97 2.34
CA ILE A 30 3.78 50.85 2.68
C ILE A 30 4.15 49.41 3.09
N SER A 31 3.16 48.53 3.30
CA SER A 31 3.41 47.10 3.48
C SER A 31 4.00 46.54 2.17
N PRO A 32 5.22 45.96 2.17
CA PRO A 32 5.73 45.29 0.98
C PRO A 32 4.72 44.20 0.64
N SER A 33 4.06 44.33 -0.51
CA SER A 33 3.09 43.37 -0.99
C SER A 33 3.75 41.99 -0.96
N LYS A 34 3.47 41.20 0.07
CA LYS A 34 3.56 39.76 -0.04
C LYS A 34 2.53 39.45 -1.11
N GLY A 35 3.00 39.30 -2.35
CA GLY A 35 2.21 38.67 -3.40
C GLY A 35 1.60 37.40 -2.84
N PRO A 36 0.48 36.90 -3.40
CA PRO A 36 -0.25 35.78 -2.83
C PRO A 36 0.76 34.70 -2.49
N GLU A 37 0.95 34.46 -1.19
CA GLU A 37 1.82 33.42 -0.70
C GLU A 37 1.28 32.17 -1.38
N ILE A 38 2.06 31.58 -2.31
CA ILE A 38 1.68 30.32 -2.93
C ILE A 38 1.82 29.32 -1.81
N ILE A 39 0.80 29.23 -0.97
CA ILE A 39 0.64 28.20 0.04
C ILE A 39 0.57 26.91 -0.77
N PRO A 40 1.62 26.09 -0.75
CA PRO A 40 1.57 24.88 -1.54
C PRO A 40 0.46 24.00 -0.97
N LYS A 41 -0.22 23.27 -1.85
CA LYS A 41 -1.39 22.45 -1.52
C LYS A 41 -1.14 21.42 -0.39
N TYR A 42 0.11 21.19 0.03
CA TYR A 42 0.50 20.36 1.17
C TYR A 42 0.28 21.01 2.56
N ILE A 43 0.11 22.34 2.65
CA ILE A 43 -0.10 23.04 3.94
C ILE A 43 -1.53 22.86 4.49
N LYS A 44 -2.48 22.30 3.71
CA LYS A 44 -3.85 22.09 4.20
C LYS A 44 -4.04 20.86 5.12
N GLN A 45 -3.02 20.04 5.35
CA GLN A 45 -3.16 18.76 6.11
C GLN A 45 -2.21 18.56 7.30
N GLY A 46 -1.31 19.50 7.62
CA GLY A 46 -0.48 19.42 8.84
C GLY A 46 0.47 18.22 8.92
N CYS A 47 0.71 17.52 7.79
CA CYS A 47 1.61 16.37 7.70
C CYS A 47 2.97 16.79 7.13
N ASP A 48 4.04 16.56 7.88
CA ASP A 48 5.40 16.63 7.36
C ASP A 48 5.81 15.26 6.79
N TYR A 49 5.53 15.06 5.49
CA TYR A 49 5.87 13.82 4.79
C TYR A 49 7.38 13.57 4.71
N CYS A 50 8.21 14.63 4.75
CA CYS A 50 9.67 14.49 4.74
C CYS A 50 10.20 13.93 6.07
N SER A 51 9.49 14.21 7.17
CA SER A 51 9.77 13.58 8.47
C SER A 51 9.39 12.09 8.53
N LEU A 52 8.49 11.61 7.66
CA LEU A 52 8.21 10.17 7.53
C LEU A 52 9.36 9.45 6.83
N SER A 53 9.83 10.01 5.70
CA SER A 53 10.99 9.54 4.94
C SER A 53 11.39 10.58 3.91
N SER A 54 12.69 10.79 3.71
CA SER A 54 13.19 11.66 2.64
C SER A 54 12.92 11.11 1.23
N GLN A 55 12.61 9.81 1.11
CA GLN A 55 12.24 9.15 -0.14
C GLN A 55 10.71 9.09 -0.35
N ASN A 56 9.94 9.60 0.60
CA ASN A 56 8.48 9.64 0.49
C ASN A 56 8.05 10.45 -0.74
N THR A 57 7.11 9.93 -1.52
CA THR A 57 6.65 10.55 -2.78
C THR A 57 6.11 11.97 -2.58
N TYR A 58 5.41 12.22 -1.48
CA TYR A 58 4.91 13.56 -1.17
C TYR A 58 6.05 14.51 -0.78
N CYS A 59 7.11 14.02 -0.14
CA CYS A 59 8.31 14.82 0.14
C CYS A 59 9.06 15.16 -1.15
N MET A 60 9.34 14.16 -1.97
CA MET A 60 10.14 14.32 -3.19
C MET A 60 9.44 15.18 -4.25
N TYR A 61 8.13 15.02 -4.42
CA TYR A 61 7.39 15.59 -5.55
C TYR A 61 6.21 16.48 -5.12
N GLY A 62 5.89 16.60 -3.83
CA GLY A 62 4.71 17.34 -3.38
C GLY A 62 4.78 18.86 -3.53
N PHE A 63 5.98 19.41 -3.76
CA PHE A 63 6.21 20.85 -3.99
C PHE A 63 5.94 21.30 -5.43
N SER A 64 5.96 20.38 -6.39
CA SER A 64 5.76 20.66 -7.82
C SER A 64 4.98 19.53 -8.46
N GLU A 65 3.78 19.81 -8.99
CA GLU A 65 2.99 18.85 -9.78
C GLU A 65 3.58 18.61 -11.18
N SER A 66 4.86 18.93 -11.39
CA SER A 66 5.57 18.72 -12.65
C SER A 66 5.55 17.25 -13.04
N VAL A 67 5.12 17.00 -14.28
CA VAL A 67 5.13 15.66 -14.86
C VAL A 67 6.52 15.40 -15.45
N GLY A 68 7.24 14.41 -14.93
CA GLY A 68 8.59 14.04 -15.37
C GLY A 68 8.61 13.27 -16.70
N CYS A 69 7.44 12.89 -17.20
CA CYS A 69 7.26 12.14 -18.42
C CYS A 69 7.51 13.00 -19.67
N SER A 70 8.24 12.48 -20.65
CA SER A 70 8.33 13.10 -21.98
C SER A 70 7.12 12.74 -22.84
N GLY A 71 6.53 13.73 -23.49
CA GLY A 71 5.42 13.52 -24.42
C GLY A 71 4.14 13.02 -23.74
N VAL A 72 3.77 13.65 -22.62
CA VAL A 72 2.49 13.41 -21.92
C VAL A 72 1.34 13.69 -22.87
N ILE A 73 0.40 12.77 -22.91
CA ILE A 73 -0.85 12.86 -23.67
C ILE A 73 -1.98 13.26 -22.72
N SER A 74 -2.15 12.49 -21.64
CA SER A 74 -3.14 12.74 -20.59
C SER A 74 -2.56 12.36 -19.24
N SER A 75 -3.02 13.02 -18.17
CA SER A 75 -2.53 12.80 -16.81
C SER A 75 -3.58 13.23 -15.80
N GLY A 76 -3.70 12.49 -14.70
CA GLY A 76 -4.71 12.78 -13.69
C GLY A 76 -5.97 11.95 -13.82
N ILE A 77 -6.74 11.91 -12.73
CA ILE A 77 -8.13 11.43 -12.70
C ILE A 77 -9.01 12.63 -12.35
N THR A 78 -9.45 13.36 -13.37
CA THR A 78 -10.24 14.59 -13.21
C THR A 78 -11.74 14.34 -13.17
N SER A 79 -12.20 13.20 -13.67
CA SER A 79 -13.62 12.86 -13.71
C SER A 79 -14.07 12.06 -12.49
N GLU A 80 -15.13 12.55 -11.82
CA GLU A 80 -15.85 11.81 -10.77
C GLU A 80 -16.41 10.48 -11.28
N SER A 81 -16.73 10.37 -12.58
CA SER A 81 -17.20 9.12 -13.16
C SER A 81 -16.11 8.03 -13.16
N ILE A 82 -14.84 8.41 -13.33
CA ILE A 82 -13.71 7.47 -13.28
C ILE A 82 -13.46 7.04 -11.84
N LYS A 83 -13.44 7.98 -10.87
CA LYS A 83 -13.33 7.64 -9.44
C LYS A 83 -14.43 6.67 -9.01
N LYS A 84 -15.66 6.95 -9.41
CA LYS A 84 -16.81 6.06 -9.16
C LYS A 84 -16.62 4.69 -9.81
N LYS A 85 -16.19 4.64 -11.08
CA LYS A 85 -15.92 3.37 -11.78
C LYS A 85 -14.89 2.52 -11.03
N ILE A 86 -13.79 3.13 -10.57
CA ILE A 86 -12.75 2.44 -9.79
C ILE A 86 -13.35 1.84 -8.52
N LEU A 87 -14.09 2.63 -7.74
CA LEU A 87 -14.75 2.17 -6.52
C LEU A 87 -15.77 1.05 -6.79
N ASP A 88 -16.61 1.23 -7.81
CA ASP A 88 -17.66 0.27 -8.17
C ASP A 88 -17.04 -1.09 -8.53
N VAL A 89 -15.96 -1.11 -9.35
CA VAL A 89 -15.28 -2.35 -9.75
C VAL A 89 -14.62 -3.02 -8.55
N HIS A 90 -13.86 -2.28 -7.74
CA HIS A 90 -13.23 -2.85 -6.54
C HIS A 90 -14.26 -3.42 -5.57
N ASN A 91 -15.29 -2.65 -5.23
CA ASN A 91 -16.30 -3.07 -4.25
C ASN A 91 -17.15 -4.22 -4.77
N LYS A 92 -17.43 -4.29 -6.08
CA LYS A 92 -18.08 -5.45 -6.71
C LYS A 92 -17.24 -6.73 -6.53
N LEU A 93 -15.93 -6.65 -6.75
CA LEU A 93 -15.01 -7.79 -6.60
C LEU A 93 -14.84 -8.21 -5.14
N ARG A 94 -14.70 -7.24 -4.23
CA ARG A 94 -14.65 -7.49 -2.77
C ARG A 94 -15.93 -8.15 -2.25
N ARG A 95 -17.10 -7.75 -2.77
CA ARG A 95 -18.39 -8.37 -2.46
C ARG A 95 -18.48 -9.81 -2.96
N LYS A 96 -18.01 -10.05 -4.19
CA LYS A 96 -17.94 -11.42 -4.74
C LYS A 96 -17.12 -12.33 -3.83
N VAL A 97 -16.00 -11.83 -3.31
CA VAL A 97 -15.16 -12.53 -2.32
C VAL A 97 -15.89 -12.70 -0.99
N ALA A 98 -16.49 -11.64 -0.46
CA ALA A 98 -17.19 -11.68 0.82
C ALA A 98 -18.32 -12.72 0.83
N ASN A 99 -19.05 -12.85 -0.28
CA ASN A 99 -20.12 -13.83 -0.46
C ASN A 99 -19.64 -15.25 -0.80
N GLY A 100 -18.33 -15.52 -0.85
CA GLY A 100 -17.79 -16.83 -1.21
C GLY A 100 -18.06 -17.23 -2.68
N GLN A 101 -18.40 -16.26 -3.54
CA GLN A 101 -18.81 -16.50 -4.94
C GLN A 101 -17.61 -16.60 -5.90
N THR A 102 -16.43 -16.91 -5.39
CA THR A 102 -15.19 -17.02 -6.19
C THR A 102 -14.95 -18.44 -6.68
N GLY A 103 -15.45 -19.45 -5.96
CA GLY A 103 -15.16 -20.87 -6.22
C GLY A 103 -13.71 -21.29 -5.99
N ARG A 104 -12.86 -20.39 -5.46
CA ARG A 104 -11.41 -20.62 -5.25
C ARG A 104 -10.92 -20.31 -3.84
N LEU A 105 -11.63 -19.47 -3.11
CA LEU A 105 -11.27 -19.08 -1.75
C LEU A 105 -12.14 -19.84 -0.75
N PRO A 106 -11.64 -20.08 0.47
CA PRO A 106 -12.42 -20.75 1.50
C PRO A 106 -13.50 -19.81 2.07
N GLY A 107 -14.72 -20.34 2.12
CA GLY A 107 -15.86 -19.74 2.82
C GLY A 107 -16.25 -18.32 2.40
N THR A 108 -16.98 -17.66 3.30
CA THR A 108 -17.38 -16.25 3.22
C THR A 108 -16.47 -15.38 4.09
N ALA A 109 -16.37 -14.08 3.78
CA ALA A 109 -15.62 -13.12 4.58
C ALA A 109 -16.55 -12.39 5.57
N SER A 110 -16.23 -12.48 6.85
CA SER A 110 -17.02 -11.90 7.94
C SER A 110 -16.75 -10.42 8.20
N ASN A 111 -15.65 -9.87 7.68
CA ASN A 111 -15.12 -8.55 8.05
C ASN A 111 -14.70 -7.66 6.86
N MET A 112 -15.13 -7.98 5.64
CA MET A 112 -14.70 -7.28 4.41
C MET A 112 -15.21 -5.84 4.39
N MET A 113 -14.35 -4.83 4.52
CA MET A 113 -14.77 -3.43 4.46
C MET A 113 -15.02 -2.92 3.04
N LYS A 114 -16.00 -2.02 2.89
CA LYS A 114 -16.24 -1.27 1.66
C LYS A 114 -15.15 -0.21 1.47
N LEU A 115 -14.58 -0.13 0.28
CA LEU A 115 -13.64 0.93 -0.07
C LEU A 115 -14.37 2.25 -0.32
N VAL A 116 -13.80 3.33 0.19
CA VAL A 116 -14.17 4.72 -0.12
C VAL A 116 -12.99 5.46 -0.74
N TRP A 117 -13.27 6.48 -1.53
CA TRP A 117 -12.22 7.30 -2.15
C TRP A 117 -11.49 8.14 -1.11
N ASN A 118 -10.19 8.32 -1.29
CA ASN A 118 -9.35 9.20 -0.48
C ASN A 118 -8.44 10.04 -1.39
N ASP A 119 -8.62 11.37 -1.34
CA ASP A 119 -7.90 12.31 -2.20
C ASP A 119 -6.42 12.45 -1.85
N GLU A 120 -6.02 12.22 -0.58
CA GLU A 120 -4.61 12.19 -0.19
C GLU A 120 -3.90 11.02 -0.87
N LEU A 121 -4.44 9.79 -0.74
CA LEU A 121 -3.92 8.60 -1.42
C LEU A 121 -3.87 8.77 -2.94
N ALA A 122 -4.91 9.40 -3.52
CA ALA A 122 -4.98 9.68 -4.95
C ALA A 122 -3.90 10.68 -5.39
N ARG A 123 -3.64 11.71 -4.58
CA ARG A 123 -2.54 12.66 -4.81
C ARG A 123 -1.21 11.94 -4.83
N GLY A 124 -0.91 11.09 -3.86
CA GLY A 124 0.33 10.30 -3.84
C GLY A 124 0.46 9.40 -5.08
N ALA A 125 -0.59 8.67 -5.42
CA ALA A 125 -0.61 7.81 -6.60
C ALA A 125 -0.38 8.61 -7.89
N GLN A 126 -0.96 9.82 -8.00
CA GLN A 126 -0.76 10.68 -9.16
C GLN A 126 0.63 11.28 -9.23
N LEU A 127 1.19 11.72 -8.10
CA LEU A 127 2.58 12.21 -8.03
C LEU A 127 3.55 11.13 -8.50
N TRP A 128 3.31 9.87 -8.15
CA TRP A 128 4.13 8.76 -8.61
C TRP A 128 3.90 8.39 -10.08
N ALA A 129 2.65 8.35 -10.54
CA ALA A 129 2.33 8.12 -11.95
C ALA A 129 3.03 9.15 -12.85
N ASN A 130 3.10 10.42 -12.43
CA ASN A 130 3.78 11.50 -13.12
C ASN A 130 5.29 11.29 -13.32
N GLN A 131 5.90 10.31 -12.66
CA GLN A 131 7.33 9.98 -12.82
C GLN A 131 7.59 8.95 -13.92
N CYS A 132 6.53 8.36 -14.48
CA CYS A 132 6.62 7.36 -15.54
C CYS A 132 7.51 6.16 -15.18
N GLN A 133 7.44 5.74 -13.91
CA GLN A 133 8.14 4.58 -13.36
C GLN A 133 7.14 3.42 -13.19
N THR A 134 7.57 2.20 -13.50
CA THR A 134 6.75 0.99 -13.35
C THR A 134 7.13 0.15 -12.13
N LYS A 135 7.73 0.79 -11.12
CA LYS A 135 8.15 0.20 -9.84
C LYS A 135 7.40 0.88 -8.69
N HIS A 136 7.35 0.25 -7.53
CA HIS A 136 6.76 0.84 -6.32
C HIS A 136 7.58 2.02 -5.78
N ASP A 137 6.91 2.94 -5.09
CA ASP A 137 7.43 4.08 -4.35
C ASP A 137 7.18 3.94 -2.84
N GLU A 138 7.36 5.05 -2.09
CA GLU A 138 7.00 5.18 -0.68
C GLU A 138 5.78 6.12 -0.52
N PRO A 139 4.53 5.60 -0.62
CA PRO A 139 3.31 6.41 -0.63
C PRO A 139 2.69 6.64 0.76
N ASN A 140 3.45 6.45 1.84
CA ASN A 140 2.95 6.57 3.21
C ASN A 140 2.44 7.99 3.51
N THR A 141 1.39 8.07 4.33
CA THR A 141 0.81 9.33 4.80
C THR A 141 0.89 9.44 6.32
N CYS A 142 0.60 10.62 6.89
CA CYS A 142 0.56 10.74 8.36
C CYS A 142 -0.57 9.92 8.98
N LYS A 143 -1.68 9.70 8.25
CA LYS A 143 -2.79 8.86 8.72
C LYS A 143 -2.50 7.38 8.52
N HIS A 144 -1.92 7.02 7.38
CA HIS A 144 -1.59 5.64 7.03
C HIS A 144 -0.07 5.49 6.93
N THR A 145 0.56 5.09 8.03
CA THR A 145 2.02 4.86 8.09
C THR A 145 2.48 3.65 7.27
N PHE A 146 1.53 2.83 6.81
CA PHE A 146 1.73 1.79 5.81
C PHE A 146 0.61 1.89 4.77
N VAL A 147 0.97 2.25 3.53
CA VAL A 147 0.08 2.34 2.37
C VAL A 147 0.44 1.24 1.38
N GLY A 148 -0.57 0.45 1.01
CA GLY A 148 -0.42 -0.58 -0.01
C GLY A 148 -0.53 0.00 -1.42
N GLN A 149 -0.04 -0.70 -2.43
CA GLN A 149 -0.06 -0.19 -3.79
C GLN A 149 -0.19 -1.29 -4.84
N ASN A 150 -1.05 -1.06 -5.83
CA ASN A 150 -1.07 -1.82 -7.08
C ASN A 150 -0.65 -0.92 -8.24
N ILE A 151 0.19 -1.46 -9.13
CA ILE A 151 0.61 -0.81 -10.37
C ILE A 151 0.24 -1.70 -11.56
N ALA A 152 -0.29 -1.09 -12.61
CA ALA A 152 -0.43 -1.71 -13.92
C ALA A 152 0.12 -0.77 -14.97
N TRP A 153 0.68 -1.32 -16.05
CA TRP A 153 1.10 -0.52 -17.19
C TRP A 153 0.83 -1.25 -18.51
N SER A 154 0.58 -0.47 -19.57
CA SER A 154 0.40 -0.97 -20.93
C SER A 154 1.22 -0.16 -21.92
N HIS A 155 1.50 -0.76 -23.07
CA HIS A 155 2.17 -0.12 -24.20
C HIS A 155 1.65 -0.70 -25.51
N ALA A 156 0.93 0.10 -26.30
CA ALA A 156 0.54 -0.28 -27.64
C ALA A 156 0.35 0.93 -28.60
N SER A 157 0.41 0.65 -29.89
CA SER A 157 0.10 1.61 -30.95
C SER A 157 -1.41 1.70 -31.16
N GLY A 158 -1.96 2.91 -31.28
CA GLY A 158 -3.40 3.12 -31.51
C GLY A 158 -4.28 2.83 -30.30
N GLU A 159 -3.73 2.79 -29.08
CA GLU A 159 -4.55 2.76 -27.87
C GLU A 159 -5.38 4.04 -27.76
N SER A 160 -6.57 3.93 -27.16
CA SER A 160 -7.28 5.10 -26.66
C SER A 160 -6.39 5.89 -25.71
N GLU A 161 -6.52 7.21 -25.64
CA GLU A 161 -5.78 8.04 -24.68
C GLU A 161 -6.44 8.04 -23.28
N GLU A 162 -7.65 7.46 -23.17
CA GLU A 162 -8.44 7.39 -21.95
C GLU A 162 -7.97 6.26 -21.02
N PRO A 163 -8.10 6.43 -19.70
CA PRO A 163 -7.78 5.39 -18.73
C PRO A 163 -8.81 4.26 -18.72
N ASP A 164 -8.35 3.02 -18.87
CA ASP A 164 -9.16 1.81 -18.67
C ASP A 164 -8.85 1.13 -17.33
N PHE A 165 -9.26 1.79 -16.24
CA PHE A 165 -9.12 1.24 -14.90
C PHE A 165 -9.86 -0.08 -14.72
N LYS A 166 -10.99 -0.30 -15.40
CA LYS A 166 -11.76 -1.55 -15.25
C LYS A 166 -10.89 -2.74 -15.66
N THR A 167 -10.26 -2.68 -16.84
CA THR A 167 -9.39 -3.75 -17.32
C THR A 167 -8.16 -3.92 -16.42
N ALA A 168 -7.55 -2.84 -15.96
CA ALA A 168 -6.40 -2.92 -15.03
C ALA A 168 -6.77 -3.64 -13.72
N ILE A 169 -7.90 -3.28 -13.11
CA ILE A 169 -8.39 -3.87 -11.86
C ILE A 169 -8.79 -5.33 -12.04
N GLU A 170 -9.46 -5.67 -13.15
CA GLU A 170 -9.84 -7.05 -13.46
C GLU A 170 -8.59 -7.94 -13.65
N ARG A 171 -7.53 -7.43 -14.29
CA ARG A 171 -6.26 -8.15 -14.40
C ARG A 171 -5.57 -8.38 -13.06
N TRP A 172 -5.58 -7.39 -12.16
CA TRP A 172 -5.10 -7.59 -10.78
C TRP A 172 -5.92 -8.66 -10.07
N TYR A 173 -7.25 -8.67 -10.27
CA TYR A 173 -8.13 -9.67 -9.68
C TYR A 173 -7.91 -11.08 -10.26
N ASP A 174 -7.59 -11.20 -11.54
CA ASP A 174 -7.37 -12.48 -12.22
C ASP A 174 -6.19 -13.28 -11.66
N GLU A 175 -5.31 -12.65 -10.87
CA GLU A 175 -4.30 -13.36 -10.08
C GLU A 175 -4.89 -14.33 -9.05
N ILE A 176 -6.19 -14.23 -8.73
CA ILE A 176 -6.94 -15.29 -8.02
C ILE A 176 -6.74 -16.66 -8.67
N ASN A 177 -6.45 -16.67 -9.99
CA ASN A 177 -6.23 -17.91 -10.70
C ASN A 177 -4.94 -18.63 -10.32
N LEU A 178 -3.99 -17.89 -9.75
CA LEU A 178 -2.68 -18.35 -9.27
C LEU A 178 -2.64 -18.46 -7.74
N PHE A 179 -3.70 -18.02 -7.05
CA PHE A 179 -3.77 -18.03 -5.60
C PHE A 179 -4.08 -19.44 -5.07
N GLY A 180 -3.08 -20.05 -4.43
CA GLY A 180 -3.20 -21.34 -3.72
C GLY A 180 -3.03 -21.24 -2.20
N GLY A 181 -3.00 -20.02 -1.65
CA GLY A 181 -2.70 -19.77 -0.24
C GLY A 181 -3.93 -19.81 0.69
N GLY A 182 -3.68 -19.95 1.98
CA GLY A 182 -4.70 -19.73 3.02
C GLY A 182 -5.03 -18.24 3.17
N VAL A 183 -6.22 -17.95 3.70
CA VAL A 183 -6.69 -16.56 3.92
C VAL A 183 -6.46 -16.07 5.36
N ASP A 184 -6.21 -16.99 6.29
CA ASP A 184 -6.03 -16.67 7.71
C ASP A 184 -4.61 -16.20 8.04
N SER A 185 -3.62 -16.52 7.18
CA SER A 185 -2.24 -16.05 7.32
C SER A 185 -1.61 -15.83 5.95
N TYR A 186 -1.39 -14.57 5.61
CA TYR A 186 -0.81 -14.17 4.34
C TYR A 186 0.69 -14.48 4.29
N TYR A 187 1.12 -15.07 3.18
CA TYR A 187 2.53 -15.14 2.80
C TYR A 187 2.74 -14.41 1.48
N PHE A 188 3.90 -13.79 1.33
CA PHE A 188 4.21 -13.03 0.14
C PHE A 188 4.36 -13.96 -1.08
N ASN A 189 3.67 -13.59 -2.17
CA ASN A 189 3.85 -14.18 -3.49
C ASN A 189 3.69 -13.08 -4.54
N SER A 190 4.74 -12.86 -5.33
CA SER A 190 4.79 -11.81 -6.35
C SER A 190 3.76 -12.00 -7.47
N ALA A 191 3.20 -13.21 -7.63
CA ALA A 191 2.18 -13.53 -8.63
C ALA A 191 0.74 -13.28 -8.16
N THR A 192 0.52 -12.98 -6.86
CA THR A 192 -0.82 -12.80 -6.29
C THR A 192 -0.96 -11.57 -5.40
N GLY A 193 0.09 -10.74 -5.35
CA GLY A 193 0.13 -9.55 -4.51
C GLY A 193 -0.96 -8.53 -4.84
N HIS A 194 -1.27 -8.33 -6.12
CA HIS A 194 -2.28 -7.34 -6.50
C HIS A 194 -3.68 -7.79 -6.12
N PHE A 195 -3.99 -9.08 -6.37
CA PHE A 195 -5.26 -9.67 -5.96
C PHE A 195 -5.45 -9.61 -4.44
N THR A 196 -4.44 -10.04 -3.68
CA THR A 196 -4.54 -10.09 -2.21
C THR A 196 -4.69 -8.70 -1.58
N GLN A 197 -4.04 -7.67 -2.12
CA GLN A 197 -4.27 -6.28 -1.72
C GLN A 197 -5.70 -5.82 -2.04
N LEU A 198 -6.21 -6.14 -3.24
CA LEU A 198 -7.55 -5.76 -3.67
C LEU A 198 -8.63 -6.31 -2.73
N ILE A 199 -8.44 -7.53 -2.22
CA ILE A 199 -9.37 -8.24 -1.34
C ILE A 199 -9.01 -8.14 0.15
N TRP A 200 -8.06 -7.28 0.53
CA TRP A 200 -7.64 -7.14 1.92
C TRP A 200 -8.76 -6.53 2.77
N ALA A 201 -9.29 -7.29 3.73
CA ALA A 201 -10.51 -6.90 4.47
C ALA A 201 -10.32 -5.61 5.26
N ARG A 202 -9.12 -5.38 5.81
CA ARG A 202 -8.79 -4.20 6.62
C ARG A 202 -8.54 -2.92 5.83
N THR A 203 -8.34 -3.00 4.52
CA THR A 203 -8.23 -1.82 3.67
C THR A 203 -9.61 -1.23 3.44
N TYR A 204 -9.78 0.06 3.69
CA TYR A 204 -11.07 0.76 3.54
C TYR A 204 -10.98 2.06 2.74
N GLN A 205 -9.78 2.55 2.44
CA GLN A 205 -9.57 3.74 1.61
C GLN A 205 -8.75 3.39 0.37
N ILE A 206 -9.09 4.01 -0.75
CA ILE A 206 -8.35 3.89 -2.00
C ILE A 206 -8.23 5.25 -2.68
N GLY A 207 -7.11 5.52 -3.31
CA GLY A 207 -6.94 6.65 -4.22
C GLY A 207 -5.99 6.26 -5.34
N CYS A 208 -6.31 6.66 -6.57
CA CYS A 208 -5.56 6.22 -7.75
C CYS A 208 -5.05 7.41 -8.57
N GLY A 209 -4.01 7.15 -9.37
CA GLY A 209 -3.40 8.07 -10.31
C GLY A 209 -3.18 7.42 -11.67
N PHE A 210 -3.06 8.25 -12.70
CA PHE A 210 -2.95 7.82 -14.10
C PHE A 210 -2.08 8.76 -14.92
N VAL A 211 -1.31 8.20 -15.86
CA VAL A 211 -0.65 8.95 -16.93
C VAL A 211 -0.64 8.14 -18.23
N ALA A 212 -0.85 8.83 -19.35
CA ALA A 212 -0.59 8.34 -20.70
C ALA A 212 0.48 9.22 -21.38
N TYR A 213 1.48 8.61 -22.01
CA TYR A 213 2.62 9.32 -22.58
C TYR A 213 3.31 8.53 -23.69
N THR A 214 4.07 9.21 -24.55
CA THR A 214 4.82 8.58 -25.68
C THR A 214 6.28 8.25 -25.33
N GLY A 215 6.85 8.90 -24.31
CA GLY A 215 8.23 8.69 -23.86
C GLY A 215 9.28 9.33 -24.77
N ARG A 216 10.57 9.05 -24.49
CA ARG A 216 11.71 9.67 -25.20
C ARG A 216 12.04 9.03 -26.55
N LYS A 217 11.65 7.76 -26.76
CA LYS A 217 11.87 7.06 -28.03
C LYS A 217 10.62 7.18 -28.90
N LYS A 218 10.55 8.27 -29.69
CA LYS A 218 9.49 8.55 -30.70
C LYS A 218 9.27 7.45 -31.76
N GLN A 219 10.03 6.37 -31.75
CA GLN A 219 10.23 5.47 -32.89
C GLN A 219 9.08 4.50 -33.18
N ALA A 220 7.90 4.60 -32.55
CA ALA A 220 6.76 3.75 -32.91
C ALA A 220 5.35 4.35 -32.71
N GLY A 221 5.20 5.62 -32.30
CA GLY A 221 3.87 6.20 -32.04
C GLY A 221 3.04 5.45 -30.99
N ALA A 222 3.70 4.64 -30.15
CA ALA A 222 3.05 3.82 -29.14
C ALA A 222 2.80 4.63 -27.87
N ILE A 223 1.61 4.44 -27.31
CA ILE A 223 1.15 5.10 -26.09
C ILE A 223 1.47 4.17 -24.92
N GLN A 224 2.19 4.71 -23.93
CA GLN A 224 2.44 4.06 -22.65
C GLN A 224 1.42 4.57 -21.65
N LYS A 225 0.83 3.68 -20.87
CA LYS A 225 -0.09 4.03 -19.80
C LYS A 225 0.38 3.42 -18.48
N ILE A 226 0.26 4.18 -17.40
CA ILE A 226 0.52 3.70 -16.05
C ILE A 226 -0.71 4.00 -15.19
N TYR A 227 -1.16 2.99 -14.46
CA TYR A 227 -2.25 3.02 -13.51
C TYR A 227 -1.70 2.68 -12.14
N ILE A 228 -1.95 3.53 -11.15
CA ILE A 228 -1.49 3.33 -9.78
C ILE A 228 -2.67 3.48 -8.84
N CYS A 229 -2.87 2.54 -7.93
CA CYS A 229 -3.85 2.66 -6.85
C CYS A 229 -3.17 2.44 -5.51
N ASN A 230 -3.30 3.40 -4.62
CA ASN A 230 -2.83 3.37 -3.24
C ASN A 230 -3.97 2.97 -2.30
N TYR A 231 -3.68 2.14 -1.31
CA TYR A 231 -4.63 1.48 -0.43
C TYR A 231 -4.32 1.80 1.05
N GLY A 232 -5.32 2.30 1.78
CA GLY A 232 -5.19 2.75 3.16
C GLY A 232 -6.15 2.05 4.13
N PRO A 233 -5.65 1.45 5.23
CA PRO A 233 -4.27 1.02 5.41
C PRO A 233 -3.86 -0.02 4.36
N GLY A 234 -2.55 -0.19 4.16
CA GLY A 234 -2.00 -1.21 3.27
C GLY A 234 -2.36 -2.62 3.72
N GLY A 235 -2.49 -3.51 2.74
CA GLY A 235 -2.69 -4.94 2.94
C GLY A 235 -1.39 -5.73 2.79
N ASN A 236 -1.52 -7.04 2.58
CA ASN A 236 -0.38 -7.95 2.34
C ASN A 236 0.66 -7.95 3.47
N ALA A 237 0.23 -7.68 4.69
CA ALA A 237 1.08 -7.82 5.87
C ALA A 237 1.34 -9.32 6.12
N VAL A 238 2.60 -9.72 6.03
CA VAL A 238 3.00 -11.12 6.23
C VAL A 238 2.57 -11.62 7.60
N GLY A 239 1.98 -12.81 7.63
CA GLY A 239 1.42 -13.43 8.83
C GLY A 239 0.00 -13.00 9.18
N SER A 240 -0.48 -11.86 8.67
CA SER A 240 -1.83 -11.35 8.96
C SER A 240 -2.90 -11.99 8.06
N PRO A 241 -4.16 -12.08 8.52
CA PRO A 241 -5.25 -12.58 7.69
C PRO A 241 -5.60 -11.61 6.55
N ILE A 242 -5.84 -12.14 5.36
CA ILE A 242 -6.41 -11.39 4.23
C ILE A 242 -7.83 -10.96 4.57
N TYR A 243 -8.62 -11.89 5.10
CA TYR A 243 -9.94 -11.66 5.67
C TYR A 243 -10.24 -12.73 6.74
N LYS A 244 -11.17 -12.43 7.66
CA LYS A 244 -11.63 -13.40 8.67
C LYS A 244 -12.77 -14.22 8.08
N GLN A 245 -12.64 -15.54 8.05
CA GLN A 245 -13.72 -16.43 7.62
C GLN A 245 -14.92 -16.36 8.58
N GLY A 246 -16.14 -16.50 8.04
CA GLY A 246 -17.38 -16.57 8.81
C GLY A 246 -18.55 -15.91 8.10
N SER A 247 -19.74 -15.93 8.73
CA SER A 247 -20.95 -15.31 8.19
C SER A 247 -20.69 -13.86 7.76
N VAL A 248 -21.18 -13.47 6.58
CA VAL A 248 -20.98 -12.15 6.00
C VAL A 248 -21.30 -11.06 7.02
N CYS A 249 -20.40 -10.07 7.17
CA CYS A 249 -20.52 -8.96 8.11
C CYS A 249 -20.62 -9.32 9.61
N SER A 250 -20.48 -10.59 10.02
CA SER A 250 -20.59 -10.99 11.44
C SER A 250 -19.42 -10.53 12.32
N LYS A 251 -18.30 -10.12 11.72
CA LYS A 251 -17.10 -9.65 12.43
C LYS A 251 -16.60 -8.32 11.84
N CYS A 252 -17.51 -7.43 11.45
CA CYS A 252 -17.12 -6.11 10.98
C CYS A 252 -16.28 -5.37 12.04
N PRO A 253 -15.19 -4.69 11.65
CA PRO A 253 -14.34 -3.98 12.60
C PRO A 253 -15.08 -2.88 13.37
N LEU A 254 -14.55 -2.50 14.54
CA LEU A 254 -15.06 -1.37 15.32
C LEU A 254 -15.14 -0.10 14.46
N GLY A 255 -16.25 0.64 14.59
CA GLY A 255 -16.57 1.78 13.74
C GLY A 255 -17.20 1.42 12.38
N PHE A 256 -17.14 0.16 11.95
CA PHE A 256 -17.67 -0.35 10.67
C PHE A 256 -18.79 -1.39 10.83
N GLY A 257 -19.49 -1.39 11.96
CA GLY A 257 -20.46 -2.44 12.34
C GLY A 257 -21.72 -2.57 11.48
N ARG A 258 -21.89 -1.77 10.42
CA ARG A 258 -23.03 -1.85 9.50
C ARG A 258 -22.66 -2.65 8.27
N CYS A 259 -23.63 -3.39 7.72
CA CYS A 259 -23.46 -4.16 6.49
C CYS A 259 -24.22 -3.50 5.32
N ASP A 260 -23.53 -3.24 4.21
CA ASP A 260 -24.10 -2.74 2.95
C ASP A 260 -23.66 -3.66 1.81
N ASP A 261 -24.61 -4.45 1.30
CA ASP A 261 -24.41 -5.40 0.21
C ASP A 261 -23.13 -6.25 0.44
N SER A 262 -23.13 -6.98 1.57
CA SER A 262 -22.05 -7.87 2.03
C SER A 262 -20.70 -7.20 2.37
N LEU A 263 -20.66 -5.87 2.50
CA LEU A 263 -19.46 -5.14 2.90
C LEU A 263 -19.71 -4.34 4.19
N CYS A 264 -18.73 -4.33 5.08
CA CYS A 264 -18.73 -3.53 6.29
C CYS A 264 -18.57 -2.04 5.95
N ILE A 265 -19.46 -1.19 6.47
CA ILE A 265 -19.46 0.26 6.28
C ILE A 265 -19.48 0.99 7.62
N ALA A 266 -19.01 2.23 7.63
CA ALA A 266 -18.99 3.06 8.83
C ALA A 266 -20.39 3.24 9.45
N GLY A 267 -20.45 3.25 10.78
CA GLY A 267 -21.65 3.59 11.53
C GLY A 267 -22.06 5.07 11.40
N PRO A 268 -23.21 5.49 11.97
CA PRO A 268 -23.70 6.87 11.90
C PRO A 268 -22.74 7.95 12.48
N GLY A 269 -21.68 7.55 13.20
CA GLY A 269 -20.64 8.45 13.73
C GLY A 269 -19.37 8.57 12.88
N GLY A 270 -19.32 7.94 11.70
CA GLY A 270 -18.14 7.93 10.84
C GLY A 270 -17.04 6.97 11.32
N VAL A 271 -15.87 7.03 10.66
CA VAL A 271 -14.69 6.26 11.05
C VAL A 271 -13.99 6.99 12.20
N PRO A 272 -13.73 6.35 13.36
CA PRO A 272 -12.97 6.95 14.43
C PRO A 272 -11.61 7.44 13.92
N GLU A 273 -11.21 8.67 14.29
CA GLU A 273 -9.98 9.32 13.83
C GLU A 273 -8.71 8.53 14.24
N LYS A 274 -8.83 7.66 15.25
CA LYS A 274 -7.84 6.67 15.66
C LYS A 274 -8.50 5.31 15.67
N VAL A 275 -8.29 4.52 14.61
CA VAL A 275 -8.54 3.08 14.68
C VAL A 275 -7.33 2.52 15.40
N GLU A 276 -7.44 2.34 16.71
CA GLU A 276 -6.50 1.52 17.47
C GLU A 276 -6.41 0.18 16.76
N GLN A 277 -5.22 -0.17 16.30
CA GLN A 277 -4.98 -1.50 15.79
C GLN A 277 -5.24 -2.42 16.97
N GLU A 278 -6.25 -3.29 16.88
CA GLU A 278 -6.39 -4.41 17.81
C GLU A 278 -5.03 -5.12 17.84
N GLU A 279 -4.27 -4.91 18.92
CA GLU A 279 -3.25 -5.85 19.33
C GLU A 279 -4.03 -7.14 19.57
N GLU A 280 -3.82 -8.14 18.73
CA GLU A 280 -4.30 -9.49 18.98
C GLU A 280 -3.71 -9.92 20.34
N GLU A 281 -4.52 -9.87 21.39
CA GLU A 281 -4.20 -10.51 22.67
C GLU A 281 -3.98 -12.00 22.40
N LYS A 282 -2.72 -12.40 22.27
CA LYS A 282 -2.30 -13.78 22.46
C LYS A 282 -2.01 -13.95 23.94
N GLU A 283 -3.00 -14.37 24.71
CA GLU A 283 -2.74 -15.07 25.96
C GLU A 283 -2.16 -16.45 25.62
N GLU A 284 -0.83 -16.55 25.64
CA GLU A 284 -0.14 -17.83 25.89
C GLU A 284 0.61 -17.68 27.21
N GLU A 285 0.05 -18.27 28.26
CA GLU A 285 0.66 -18.48 29.56
C GLU A 285 1.86 -19.42 29.41
N TYR A 286 3.07 -18.88 29.45
CA TYR A 286 4.33 -19.62 29.45
C TYR A 286 4.83 -19.76 30.90
N ASP A 287 4.69 -20.95 31.48
CA ASP A 287 5.31 -21.33 32.76
C ASP A 287 6.80 -21.68 32.55
N PRO A 288 7.76 -20.91 33.08
CA PRO A 288 9.18 -21.15 32.86
C PRO A 288 9.85 -22.05 33.90
N TYR A 289 9.15 -22.71 34.84
CA TYR A 289 9.82 -23.54 35.86
C TYR A 289 9.00 -24.77 36.33
N GLY A 290 9.11 -25.88 35.59
CA GLY A 290 8.71 -27.23 36.04
C GLY A 290 9.85 -28.24 35.93
N SER A 291 10.37 -28.65 37.08
CA SER A 291 11.65 -29.34 37.35
C SER A 291 11.78 -30.82 36.95
N GLN A 292 12.98 -31.18 36.47
CA GLN A 292 13.85 -32.34 36.84
C GLN A 292 13.30 -33.80 36.88
N TYR A 293 13.90 -34.67 36.05
CA TYR A 293 13.99 -36.16 36.17
C TYR A 293 14.72 -36.62 37.47
N PRO A 294 14.91 -37.94 37.84
CA PRO A 294 14.56 -39.25 37.21
C PRO A 294 14.07 -40.39 38.19
N TYR A 295 13.66 -41.58 37.68
CA TYR A 295 14.17 -42.97 37.97
C TYR A 295 13.12 -44.11 37.76
N GLY A 296 13.57 -45.26 37.21
CA GLY A 296 12.93 -46.59 37.29
C GLY A 296 12.51 -47.22 35.95
N SER A 297 13.38 -47.94 35.22
CA SER A 297 13.69 -49.39 35.32
C SER A 297 12.66 -50.33 34.66
N GLN A 298 13.00 -50.91 33.50
CA GLN A 298 13.16 -52.36 33.24
C GLN A 298 13.10 -52.68 31.73
N ASP A 299 14.22 -53.14 31.17
CA ASP A 299 14.27 -54.09 30.03
C ASP A 299 14.02 -55.52 30.56
N PRO A 300 13.61 -56.49 29.72
CA PRO A 300 14.63 -57.44 29.26
C PRO A 300 14.44 -58.10 27.86
N TYR A 301 15.57 -58.65 27.37
CA TYR A 301 15.82 -59.58 26.25
C TYR A 301 16.04 -58.96 24.86
N GLY A 302 17.15 -59.19 24.14
CA GLY A 302 18.28 -60.09 24.38
C GLY A 302 19.40 -59.90 23.34
N SER A 303 20.58 -60.34 23.75
CA SER A 303 21.92 -60.17 23.22
C SER A 303 22.21 -60.82 21.85
N GLN A 304 23.20 -60.29 21.12
CA GLN A 304 24.40 -61.03 20.66
C GLN A 304 25.41 -60.11 19.91
N ASP A 305 26.60 -59.97 20.49
CA ASP A 305 27.90 -59.51 19.91
C ASP A 305 28.57 -60.66 19.09
N PRO A 306 29.84 -60.62 18.57
CA PRO A 306 30.90 -59.57 18.52
C PRO A 306 31.75 -59.50 17.19
N TYR A 307 32.79 -58.63 17.21
CA TYR A 307 33.99 -58.48 16.32
C TYR A 307 33.77 -57.61 15.06
N GLY A 308 34.45 -56.49 14.79
CA GLY A 308 35.65 -55.85 15.35
C GLY A 308 36.70 -55.66 14.24
N SER A 309 36.90 -54.45 13.69
CA SER A 309 38.21 -53.92 13.19
C SER A 309 38.13 -52.55 12.49
N GLN A 310 38.95 -51.63 13.01
CA GLN A 310 39.78 -50.57 12.39
C GLN A 310 39.48 -50.05 10.96
N GLY A 311 39.51 -48.72 10.78
CA GLY A 311 39.77 -48.12 9.46
C GLY A 311 39.47 -46.63 9.36
N ALA A 312 40.49 -45.83 9.07
CA ALA A 312 40.52 -44.38 9.01
C ALA A 312 40.05 -43.77 7.67
N TYR A 313 39.52 -42.53 7.77
CA TYR A 313 39.38 -41.42 6.81
C TYR A 313 39.24 -41.68 5.28
N GLY A 314 38.07 -41.32 4.74
CA GLY A 314 37.84 -40.99 3.32
C GLY A 314 36.65 -40.02 3.16
N PRO A 315 36.67 -39.06 2.22
CA PRO A 315 35.62 -38.04 2.07
C PRO A 315 34.32 -38.65 1.48
N PRO A 316 33.12 -38.11 1.83
CA PRO A 316 31.86 -38.70 1.40
C PRO A 316 31.64 -38.58 -0.12
N SER A 317 31.40 -39.75 -0.70
CA SER A 317 30.99 -40.02 -2.07
C SER A 317 29.57 -39.52 -2.36
N ARG A 318 29.36 -39.14 -3.64
CA ARG A 318 28.07 -38.71 -4.23
C ARG A 318 26.93 -39.71 -3.98
N PRO A 319 25.67 -39.24 -3.85
CA PRO A 319 24.51 -40.13 -3.83
C PRO A 319 24.39 -40.94 -5.12
N SER A 320 24.17 -42.24 -4.94
CA SER A 320 23.92 -43.23 -5.99
C SER A 320 22.59 -42.95 -6.70
N TYR A 321 22.60 -43.03 -8.03
CA TYR A 321 21.44 -42.92 -8.90
C TYR A 321 20.59 -44.18 -8.76
N ASN A 322 19.31 -44.03 -8.39
CA ASN A 322 18.32 -45.11 -8.36
C ASN A 322 17.66 -45.23 -9.75
N PRO A 323 17.88 -46.32 -10.51
CA PRO A 323 17.44 -46.42 -11.91
C PRO A 323 15.95 -46.76 -12.11
N TYR A 324 15.10 -46.69 -11.08
CA TYR A 324 13.67 -47.06 -11.18
C TYR A 324 12.66 -45.91 -10.99
N GLN A 325 13.06 -44.64 -11.08
CA GLN A 325 12.07 -43.55 -11.20
C GLN A 325 11.73 -43.26 -12.67
N PRO A 326 10.46 -43.38 -13.09
CA PRO A 326 10.06 -42.94 -14.42
C PRO A 326 10.22 -41.42 -14.54
N TYR A 327 10.97 -41.00 -15.56
CA TYR A 327 11.18 -39.59 -15.90
C TYR A 327 9.83 -38.88 -16.08
N ARG A 328 9.47 -37.97 -15.16
CA ARG A 328 8.38 -37.03 -15.39
C ARG A 328 8.94 -35.85 -16.18
N PRO A 329 8.50 -35.61 -17.43
CA PRO A 329 8.84 -34.38 -18.11
C PRO A 329 8.33 -33.18 -17.28
N PRO A 330 9.04 -32.04 -17.32
CA PRO A 330 8.55 -30.81 -16.70
C PRO A 330 7.15 -30.49 -17.23
N PRO A 331 6.26 -29.91 -16.40
CA PRO A 331 4.94 -29.52 -16.85
C PRO A 331 5.06 -28.56 -18.05
N PRO A 332 4.16 -28.65 -19.04
CA PRO A 332 4.17 -27.71 -20.15
C PRO A 332 4.05 -26.28 -19.61
N PRO A 333 4.65 -25.29 -20.29
CA PRO A 333 4.44 -23.89 -19.94
C PRO A 333 2.93 -23.62 -19.86
N PRO A 334 2.46 -22.80 -18.89
CA PRO A 334 1.05 -22.48 -18.80
C PRO A 334 0.57 -21.94 -20.15
N PRO A 335 -0.65 -22.30 -20.59
CA PRO A 335 -1.19 -21.81 -21.85
C PRO A 335 -1.08 -20.29 -21.86
N GLN A 336 -0.44 -19.76 -22.92
CA GLN A 336 -0.44 -18.33 -23.22
C GLN A 336 -1.89 -17.89 -23.15
N VAL A 337 -2.23 -17.05 -22.18
CA VAL A 337 -3.56 -16.46 -22.06
C VAL A 337 -3.76 -15.70 -23.36
N TYR A 338 -4.58 -16.27 -24.25
CA TYR A 338 -4.96 -15.63 -25.49
C TYR A 338 -5.56 -14.28 -25.14
N ASN A 339 -4.95 -13.23 -25.66
CA ASN A 339 -5.38 -11.86 -25.50
C ASN A 339 -6.24 -11.50 -26.71
N PRO A 340 -7.57 -11.63 -26.64
CA PRO A 340 -8.46 -11.31 -27.77
C PRO A 340 -8.46 -9.82 -28.13
N TYR A 341 -7.73 -8.96 -27.40
CA TYR A 341 -7.76 -7.51 -27.53
C TYR A 341 -6.42 -6.87 -27.91
N GLY A 342 -5.34 -7.63 -28.11
CA GLY A 342 -4.06 -7.07 -28.59
C GLY A 342 -3.27 -6.19 -27.60
N TYR A 343 -3.73 -6.02 -26.35
CA TYR A 343 -3.07 -5.17 -25.33
C TYR A 343 -2.13 -5.93 -24.38
N ASN A 344 -0.85 -5.56 -24.36
CA ASN A 344 0.09 -6.08 -23.37
C ASN A 344 0.01 -5.23 -22.08
N PHE A 345 -0.80 -5.63 -21.10
CA PHE A 345 -0.66 -5.10 -19.74
C PHE A 345 0.30 -5.97 -18.94
N TYR A 346 1.15 -5.31 -18.16
CA TYR A 346 2.08 -5.95 -17.26
C TYR A 346 1.93 -5.36 -15.85
N GLY A 347 2.13 -6.21 -14.85
CA GLY A 347 2.21 -5.85 -13.45
C GLY A 347 2.90 -6.99 -12.72
N TYR A 348 4.10 -6.75 -12.21
CA TYR A 348 4.79 -7.70 -11.34
C TYR A 348 4.84 -7.08 -9.95
N GLY A 349 4.33 -7.79 -8.94
CA GLY A 349 4.42 -7.37 -7.54
C GLY A 349 5.84 -7.53 -7.02
N TYR A 350 6.73 -6.58 -7.31
CA TYR A 350 8.09 -6.53 -6.75
C TYR A 350 8.12 -5.63 -5.52
N ASN A 351 7.89 -6.18 -4.35
CA ASN A 351 8.11 -5.45 -3.10
C ASN A 351 9.57 -5.62 -2.66
N ASN A 352 10.44 -4.68 -3.06
CA ASN A 352 11.78 -4.55 -2.46
C ASN A 352 11.66 -3.61 -1.26
N GLY A 353 11.36 -4.17 -0.09
CA GLY A 353 11.18 -3.43 1.15
C GLY A 353 11.57 -4.23 2.39
N TYR A 354 12.72 -4.89 2.38
CA TYR A 354 13.37 -5.37 3.60
C TYR A 354 14.77 -4.79 3.69
N GLY A 355 14.95 -3.84 4.60
CA GLY A 355 16.23 -3.27 4.94
C GLY A 355 16.08 -2.11 5.92
N THR A 356 16.26 -2.40 7.21
CA THR A 356 16.54 -1.46 8.30
C THR A 356 15.41 -0.59 8.86
N THR A 357 14.59 -1.15 9.78
CA THR A 357 14.05 -0.38 10.93
C THR A 357 13.58 -1.28 12.08
N LEU A 358 14.30 -2.37 12.37
CA LEU A 358 14.10 -3.20 13.57
C LEU A 358 15.26 -2.98 14.54
N ARG A 359 15.34 -1.75 15.05
CA ARG A 359 16.11 -1.36 16.25
C ARG A 359 15.77 0.08 16.57
N TYR A 360 14.77 0.32 17.40
CA TYR A 360 14.68 1.45 18.36
C TYR A 360 13.25 1.48 18.93
N CYS A 361 12.98 0.68 19.96
CA CYS A 361 11.90 0.94 20.90
C CYS A 361 12.06 0.11 22.18
N LYS A 362 13.23 0.20 22.83
CA LYS A 362 13.36 -0.18 24.25
C LYS A 362 14.58 0.50 24.88
N LYS A 363 14.37 1.73 25.37
CA LYS A 363 15.06 2.37 26.51
C LYS A 363 14.77 3.86 26.47
N LEU A 364 13.82 4.32 27.29
CA LEU A 364 13.83 5.65 27.91
C LEU A 364 12.79 5.66 29.04
N LEU A 365 13.04 4.87 30.07
CA LEU A 365 12.51 5.09 31.42
C LEU A 365 13.58 4.66 32.40
N THR A 366 14.50 5.55 32.73
CA THR A 366 15.13 5.66 34.06
C THR A 366 16.12 6.83 34.11
N ARG A 367 15.95 7.65 35.15
CA ARG A 367 16.92 8.57 35.77
C ARG A 367 17.12 9.94 35.12
N VAL A 368 16.35 10.91 35.62
CA VAL A 368 16.97 12.10 36.24
C VAL A 368 16.41 12.20 37.66
N GLY A 369 17.24 11.82 38.62
CA GLY A 369 17.29 12.38 39.96
C GLY A 369 18.62 13.10 40.08
#